data_AF-G9YEH0-F1
#
_entry.id   AF-G9YEH0-F1
#
_cell.length_a   1.000
_cell.length_b   1.000
_cell.length_c   1.000
_cell.angle_alpha   90.00
_cell.angle_beta   90.00
_cell.angle_gamma   90.00
#
_symmetry.space_group_name_H-M   'P 1'
#
loop_
_entity.id
_entity.type
_entity.pdbx_description
1 polymer ?
#
loop_
_entity_poly.entity_id
_entity_poly.type
_entity_poly.pdbx_seq_one_letter_code
_entity_poly.pdbx_strand_id
1 'polypeptide(L)' 'MWKKRTHGFRERMKTKGGRMVLKKRRMKGRKKLSA' A
#
# COMPACT_ATOMS: atom_id res chain seq x y z
N MET A 1 6.81 -16.05 2.12
CA MET A 1 6.14 -15.10 1.19
C MET A 1 4.98 -14.37 1.89
N TRP A 2 5.18 -13.79 3.08
CA TRP A 2 4.10 -13.13 3.83
C TRP A 2 4.01 -11.64 3.47
N LYS A 3 5.15 -10.99 3.20
CA LYS A 3 5.25 -9.56 2.87
C LYS A 3 4.36 -9.14 1.69
N LYS A 4 4.32 -9.93 0.61
CA LYS A 4 3.43 -9.67 -0.54
C LYS A 4 1.95 -9.95 -0.22
N ARG A 5 1.68 -10.92 0.66
CA ARG A 5 0.33 -11.32 1.09
C ARG A 5 -0.27 -10.40 2.14
N THR A 6 0.53 -9.60 2.85
CA THR A 6 0.04 -8.69 3.92
C THR A 6 0.29 -7.22 3.60
N HIS A 7 1.38 -6.90 2.90
CA HIS A 7 1.81 -5.54 2.58
C HIS A 7 1.83 -5.25 1.08
N GLY A 8 1.40 -6.22 0.26
CA GLY A 8 1.26 -6.04 -1.18
C GLY A 8 0.14 -5.07 -1.54
N PHE A 9 0.14 -4.65 -2.80
CA PHE A 9 -0.77 -3.63 -3.31
C PHE A 9 -2.25 -4.02 -3.15
N ARG A 10 -2.60 -5.28 -3.45
CA ARG A 10 -3.98 -5.78 -3.44
C ARG A 10 -4.59 -5.71 -2.03
N GLU A 11 -3.83 -6.11 -1.02
CA GLU A 11 -4.27 -6.01 0.38
C GLU A 11 -4.46 -4.57 0.83
N ARG A 12 -3.57 -3.66 0.40
CA ARG A 12 -3.74 -2.23 0.70
C ARG A 12 -4.99 -1.67 0.03
N MET A 13 -5.34 -2.10 -1.17
CA MET A 13 -6.56 -1.64 -1.84
C MET A 13 -7.85 -2.23 -1.26
N LYS A 14 -7.80 -3.44 -0.68
CA LYS A 14 -8.96 -4.15 -0.10
C LYS A 14 -9.61 -3.40 1.05
N THR A 15 -8.83 -2.67 1.85
CA THR A 15 -9.33 -1.96 3.05
C THR A 15 -9.33 -0.44 2.87
N LYS A 16 -10.20 0.27 3.60
CA LYS A 16 -10.19 1.74 3.61
C LYS A 16 -8.85 2.28 4.16
N GLY A 17 -8.32 1.65 5.22
CA GLY A 17 -7.03 2.01 5.82
C GLY A 17 -5.86 1.86 4.85
N GLY A 18 -5.78 0.74 4.13
CA GLY A 18 -4.71 0.53 3.15
C GLY A 18 -4.75 1.51 1.96
N ARG A 19 -5.94 1.90 1.50
CA ARG A 19 -6.11 2.93 0.47
C ARG A 19 -5.58 4.29 0.94
N MET A 20 -5.84 4.66 2.20
CA MET A 20 -5.29 5.87 2.79
C MET A 20 -3.76 5.84 2.88
N VAL A 21 -3.17 4.68 3.20
CA VAL A 21 -1.71 4.52 3.19
C VAL A 21 -1.15 4.76 1.79
N LEU A 22 -1.74 4.17 0.75
CA LEU A 22 -1.30 4.39 -0.63
C LEU A 22 -1.45 5.88 -1.03
N LYS A 23 -2.55 6.53 -0.66
CA LYS A 23 -2.76 7.98 -0.90
C LYS A 23 -1.66 8.82 -0.25
N LYS A 24 -1.36 8.58 1.03
CA LYS A 24 -0.26 9.28 1.75
C LYS A 24 1.09 9.04 1.09
N ARG A 25 1.37 7.82 0.62
CA ARG A 25 2.64 7.50 -0.04
C ARG A 25 2.77 8.16 -1.41
N ARG A 26 1.68 8.29 -2.17
CA ARG A 26 1.62 9.05 -3.43
C ARG A 26 1.85 10.55 -3.20
N MET A 27 1.16 11.14 -2.22
CA MET A 27 1.36 12.56 -1.86
C MET A 27 2.80 12.84 -1.43
N LYS A 28 3.47 11.89 -0.76
CA LYS A 28 4.88 12.00 -0.39
C LYS A 28 5.85 11.75 -1.57
N GLY A 29 5.37 11.37 -2.76
CA GLY A 29 6.22 11.11 -3.93
C GLY A 29 7.09 9.85 -3.82
N ARG A 30 6.67 8.84 -3.05
CA ARG A 30 7.46 7.61 -2.91
C ARG A 30 7.46 6.82 -4.23
N LYS A 31 8.66 6.56 -4.79
CA LYS A 31 8.85 5.74 -6.00
C LYS A 31 8.23 4.33 -5.89
N LYS A 32 8.24 3.72 -4.70
CA LYS A 32 7.60 2.43 -4.42
C LYS A 32 6.47 2.61 -3.39
N LEU A 33 5.25 2.25 -3.75
CA LEU A 33 4.06 2.48 -2.91
C LEU A 33 3.70 1.29 -2.01
N SER A 34 4.00 0.06 -2.42
CA SER A 34 3.80 -1.15 -1.63
C SER A 34 5.03 -2.06 -1.73
N ALA A 35 5.08 -3.08 -0.89
CA ALA A 35 6.11 -4.11 -0.91
C ALA A 35 5.90 -5.12 -2.04
#